data_AF-A0A3B0TH20-F1
#
_entry.id   AF-A0A3B0TH20-F1
#
_cell.length_a   1.000
_cell.length_b   1.000
_cell.length_c   1.000
_cell.angle_alpha   90.00
_cell.angle_beta   90.00
_cell.angle_gamma   90.00
#
_symmetry.space_group_name_H-M   'P 1'
#
loop_
_entity.id
_entity.type
_entity.pdbx_description
1 polymer ?
#
loop_
_entity_poly.entity_id
_entity_poly.type
_entity_poly.pdbx_seq_one_letter_code
_entity_poly.pdbx_strand_id
1 'polypeptide(L)'
;MEIVSQTQNTLQQTKKEVGFAQLQKCSFSGETADFYIGLSGIGTSNSVRIVGAVCNDMVETAIVKLLGQGSDDVKWPVILDMNKKLLYHSHEAHKKGFSAILGWKEYLSNTL
;
A
#
# COMPACT_ATOMS: atom_id res chain seq x y z
N MET A 1 -14.95 46.76 32.76
CA MET A 1 -14.54 45.35 32.76
C MET A 1 -13.60 45.20 31.57
N GLU A 2 -12.32 45.09 31.88
CA GLU A 2 -11.24 44.76 30.93
C GLU A 2 -11.53 43.39 30.30
N ILE A 3 -11.12 43.13 29.06
CA ILE A 3 -10.00 42.22 28.70
C ILE A 3 -9.51 42.59 27.29
N VAL A 4 -8.20 42.81 27.20
CA VAL A 4 -7.34 42.96 26.03
C VAL A 4 -6.88 41.57 25.55
N SER A 5 -6.74 41.34 24.24
CA SER A 5 -5.71 40.48 23.60
C SER A 5 -6.03 40.39 22.10
N GLN A 6 -5.30 40.98 21.14
CA GLN A 6 -3.89 40.81 20.74
C GLN A 6 -3.41 39.36 20.59
N THR A 7 -3.46 38.85 19.35
CA THR A 7 -2.42 37.98 18.78
C THR A 7 -2.54 38.08 17.24
N GLN A 8 -1.72 38.86 16.53
CA GLN A 8 -0.36 38.51 16.06
C GLN A 8 -0.34 37.14 15.38
N ASN A 9 -0.35 37.08 14.05
CA ASN A 9 0.79 37.20 13.12
C ASN A 9 1.17 35.80 12.58
N THR A 10 0.74 35.53 11.35
CA THR A 10 1.65 35.36 10.21
C THR A 10 2.68 34.22 10.24
N LEU A 11 2.48 33.33 9.26
CA LEU A 11 3.50 32.54 8.54
C LEU A 11 4.37 31.58 9.35
N GLN A 12 4.19 30.30 9.05
CA GLN A 12 5.27 29.43 8.57
C GLN A 12 4.62 28.20 7.93
N GLN A 13 4.52 28.20 6.60
CA GLN A 13 5.46 27.44 5.78
C GLN A 13 5.52 25.99 6.25
N THR A 14 4.63 25.16 5.71
CA THR A 14 4.87 23.73 5.60
C THR A 14 6.18 23.57 4.85
N LYS A 15 7.26 23.45 5.62
CA LYS A 15 8.60 23.14 5.13
C LYS A 15 8.47 21.93 4.22
N LYS A 16 8.85 22.12 2.95
CA LYS A 16 9.44 21.06 2.15
C LYS A 16 10.58 20.45 2.97
N GLU A 17 10.31 19.35 3.65
CA GLU A 17 11.35 18.47 4.15
C GLU A 17 11.89 17.68 2.95
N VAL A 18 12.93 18.24 2.35
CA VAL A 18 13.86 17.48 1.51
C VAL A 18 14.74 16.68 2.47
N GLY A 19 14.71 15.35 2.35
CA GLY A 19 15.92 14.56 2.66
C GLY A 19 15.87 13.55 3.81
N PHE A 20 14.72 13.01 4.20
CA PHE A 20 14.66 11.63 4.69
C PHE A 20 13.59 10.93 3.85
N ALA A 21 13.92 9.81 3.21
CA ALA A 21 12.89 8.96 2.63
C ALA A 21 11.94 8.61 3.79
N GLN A 22 10.78 9.25 3.84
CA GLN A 22 9.85 9.07 4.93
C GLN A 22 9.43 7.60 4.88
N LEU A 23 9.98 6.82 5.81
CA LEU A 23 9.71 5.40 5.93
C LEU A 23 8.20 5.25 5.99
N GLN A 24 7.65 4.57 5.00
CA GLN A 24 6.22 4.37 4.95
C GLN A 24 5.83 3.52 6.14
N LYS A 25 4.73 3.90 6.78
CA LYS A 25 4.20 3.12 7.89
C LYS A 25 3.21 2.08 7.39
N CYS A 26 3.24 0.90 7.99
CA CYS A 26 2.26 -0.13 7.81
C CYS A 26 0.88 0.41 8.20
N SER A 27 -0.09 0.33 7.30
CA SER A 27 -1.44 0.87 7.49
C SER A 27 -2.24 0.16 8.58
N PHE A 28 -1.73 -0.97 9.09
CA PHE A 28 -2.39 -1.81 10.09
C PHE A 28 -1.74 -1.70 11.47
N SER A 29 -0.40 -1.76 11.56
CA SER A 29 0.33 -1.74 12.84
C SER A 29 0.97 -0.38 13.17
N GLY A 30 1.19 0.48 12.18
CA GLY A 30 1.94 1.73 12.34
C GLY A 30 3.46 1.58 12.37
N GLU A 31 3.96 0.34 12.29
CA GLU A 31 5.40 0.02 12.15
C GLU A 31 5.93 0.35 10.76
N THR A 32 7.20 0.11 10.50
CA THR A 32 7.78 0.25 9.15
C THR A 32 7.09 -0.71 8.18
N ALA A 33 6.74 -0.22 6.98
CA ALA A 33 6.20 -1.05 5.92
C ALA A 33 7.32 -1.72 5.12
N ASP A 34 7.06 -2.95 4.71
CA ASP A 34 7.95 -3.76 3.88
C ASP A 34 7.53 -3.70 2.40
N PHE A 35 6.25 -3.43 2.15
CA PHE A 35 5.66 -3.48 0.82
C PHE A 35 4.64 -2.35 0.60
N TYR A 36 4.42 -2.03 -0.68
CA TYR A 36 3.19 -1.38 -1.12
C TYR A 36 2.17 -2.41 -1.55
N ILE A 37 0.90 -2.14 -1.28
CA ILE A 37 -0.23 -2.90 -1.82
C ILE A 37 -1.10 -2.01 -2.69
N GLY A 38 -1.62 -2.58 -3.77
CA GLY A 38 -2.47 -1.88 -4.70
C GLY A 38 -3.45 -2.78 -5.43
N LEU A 39 -4.12 -2.18 -6.40
CA LEU A 39 -5.06 -2.83 -7.31
C LEU A 39 -4.61 -2.58 -8.75
N SER A 40 -4.69 -3.63 -9.58
CA SER A 40 -4.39 -3.61 -11.01
C SER A 40 -5.47 -4.33 -11.82
N GLY A 41 -5.60 -4.04 -13.11
CA GLY A 41 -6.42 -4.85 -14.02
C GLY A 41 -5.76 -6.20 -14.37
N ILE A 42 -6.23 -6.84 -15.43
CA ILE A 42 -5.83 -8.21 -15.86
C ILE A 42 -4.39 -8.29 -16.43
N GLY A 43 -3.77 -7.16 -16.82
CA GLY A 43 -2.42 -7.12 -17.39
C GLY A 43 -1.39 -6.38 -16.52
N THR A 44 -0.12 -6.80 -16.62
CA THR A 44 1.03 -6.12 -15.98
C THR A 44 1.35 -4.75 -16.56
N SER A 45 0.81 -4.42 -17.74
CA SER A 45 0.87 -3.10 -18.37
C SER A 45 -0.18 -2.12 -17.85
N ASN A 46 -1.11 -2.58 -17.01
CA ASN A 46 -2.14 -1.72 -16.45
C ASN A 46 -1.57 -0.86 -15.32
N SER A 47 -2.11 0.36 -15.18
CA SER A 47 -1.71 1.25 -14.11
C SER A 47 -2.06 0.62 -12.75
N VAL A 48 -1.04 0.49 -11.91
CA VAL A 48 -1.22 0.06 -10.52
C VAL A 48 -1.71 1.25 -9.70
N ARG A 49 -2.90 1.13 -9.12
CA ARG A 49 -3.37 2.07 -8.10
C ARG A 49 -2.88 1.58 -6.75
N ILE A 50 -1.81 2.20 -6.23
CA ILE A 50 -1.34 1.95 -4.86
C ILE A 50 -2.42 2.42 -3.88
N VAL A 51 -2.82 1.52 -2.98
CA VAL A 51 -3.85 1.77 -1.95
C VAL A 51 -3.20 2.09 -0.61
N GLY A 52 -2.05 1.50 -0.30
CA GLY A 52 -1.34 1.79 0.94
C GLY A 52 -0.02 1.04 1.06
N ALA A 53 0.66 1.25 2.17
CA ALA A 53 1.86 0.50 2.55
C ALA A 53 1.52 -0.50 3.67
N VAL A 54 2.14 -1.69 3.62
CA VAL A 54 1.86 -2.82 4.52
C VAL A 54 3.16 -3.45 4.99
N CYS A 55 3.14 -3.95 6.20
CA CYS A 55 4.17 -4.78 6.81
C CYS A 55 3.93 -6.24 6.41
N ASN A 56 5.00 -7.03 6.35
CA ASN A 56 5.02 -8.40 5.83
C ASN A 56 3.90 -9.28 6.42
N ASP A 57 3.74 -9.24 7.74
CA ASP A 57 2.79 -10.09 8.46
C ASP A 57 1.33 -9.71 8.19
N MET A 58 1.08 -8.52 7.64
CA MET A 58 -0.26 -8.00 7.34
C MET A 58 -0.62 -8.03 5.86
N VAL A 59 0.25 -8.57 5.00
CA VAL A 59 0.01 -8.65 3.56
C VAL A 59 -1.24 -9.48 3.23
N GLU A 60 -1.41 -10.65 3.85
CA GLU A 60 -2.58 -11.52 3.61
C GLU A 60 -3.88 -10.82 4.00
N THR A 61 -3.89 -10.18 5.17
CA THR A 61 -5.01 -9.36 5.66
C THR A 61 -5.33 -8.23 4.68
N ALA A 62 -4.32 -7.58 4.13
CA ALA A 62 -4.49 -6.50 3.16
C ALA A 62 -5.09 -7.01 1.83
N ILE A 63 -4.64 -8.16 1.33
CA ILE A 63 -5.23 -8.82 0.15
C ILE A 63 -6.72 -9.11 0.38
N VAL A 64 -7.07 -9.73 1.52
CA VAL A 64 -8.47 -10.05 1.85
C VAL A 64 -9.31 -8.78 1.91
N LYS A 65 -8.80 -7.73 2.56
CA LYS A 65 -9.51 -6.44 2.66
C LYS A 65 -9.76 -5.82 1.29
N LEU A 66 -8.79 -5.86 0.38
CA LEU A 66 -8.96 -5.33 -0.98
C LEU A 66 -10.00 -6.13 -1.79
N LEU A 67 -9.98 -7.46 -1.69
CA LEU A 67 -10.97 -8.30 -2.37
C LEU A 67 -12.37 -8.13 -1.80
N GLY A 68 -12.49 -7.92 -0.49
CA GLY A 68 -13.78 -7.71 0.19
C GLY A 68 -14.40 -6.32 -0.03
N GLN A 69 -13.66 -5.36 -0.59
CA GLN A 69 -14.16 -4.00 -0.83
C GLN A 69 -15.08 -3.87 -2.04
N GLY A 70 -15.23 -4.92 -2.87
CA GLY A 70 -16.18 -4.96 -3.98
C GLY A 70 -15.99 -3.79 -4.95
N SER A 71 -14.98 -3.84 -5.82
CA SER A 71 -14.85 -2.85 -6.88
C SER A 71 -15.78 -3.15 -8.05
N ASP A 72 -16.42 -2.11 -8.61
CA ASP A 72 -17.30 -2.21 -9.79
C ASP A 72 -16.60 -2.82 -11.02
N ASP A 73 -15.26 -2.72 -11.07
CA ASP A 73 -14.41 -3.39 -12.06
C ASP A 73 -13.65 -4.55 -11.43
N VAL A 74 -13.36 -5.61 -12.20
CA VAL A 74 -12.46 -6.69 -11.78
C VAL A 74 -11.04 -6.14 -11.60
N LYS A 75 -10.67 -5.86 -10.35
CA LYS A 75 -9.34 -5.40 -9.96
C LYS A 75 -8.68 -6.45 -9.06
N TRP A 76 -7.43 -6.72 -9.37
CA TRP A 76 -6.62 -7.75 -8.74
C TRP A 76 -5.62 -7.12 -7.78
N PRO A 77 -5.52 -7.63 -6.54
CA PRO A 77 -4.45 -7.26 -5.62
C PRO A 77 -3.06 -7.43 -6.24
N VAL A 78 -2.23 -6.42 -6.02
CA VAL A 78 -0.81 -6.43 -6.39
C VAL A 78 0.04 -5.99 -5.21
N ILE A 79 1.24 -6.56 -5.12
CA ILE A 79 2.23 -6.21 -4.11
C ILE A 79 3.49 -5.72 -4.82
N LEU A 80 4.03 -4.62 -4.32
CA LEU A 80 5.24 -4.00 -4.83
C LEU A 80 6.24 -3.84 -3.69
N ASP A 81 7.53 -3.85 -4.02
CA ASP A 81 8.57 -3.47 -3.07
C ASP A 81 8.50 -1.97 -2.74
N MET A 82 9.32 -1.52 -1.78
CA MET A 82 9.41 -0.11 -1.41
C MET A 82 9.95 0.81 -2.53
N ASN A 83 10.51 0.24 -3.60
CA ASN A 83 10.91 0.95 -4.82
C ASN A 83 9.82 0.93 -5.90
N LYS A 84 8.60 0.45 -5.57
CA LYS A 84 7.45 0.31 -6.47
C LYS A 84 7.67 -0.67 -7.62
N LYS A 85 8.59 -1.63 -7.49
CA LYS A 85 8.73 -2.76 -8.41
C LYS A 85 7.68 -3.81 -8.07
N LEU A 86 6.94 -4.25 -9.08
CA LEU A 86 5.95 -5.32 -8.93
C LEU A 86 6.63 -6.63 -8.49
N LEU A 87 6.22 -7.15 -7.34
CA LEU A 87 6.67 -8.44 -6.81
C LEU A 87 5.63 -9.54 -7.08
N TYR A 88 4.35 -9.20 -6.89
CA TYR A 88 3.26 -10.16 -7.00
C TYR A 88 2.02 -9.54 -7.61
N HIS A 89 1.32 -10.33 -8.43
CA HIS A 89 0.04 -9.97 -9.03
C HIS A 89 -0.92 -11.14 -8.92
N SER A 90 -2.04 -10.96 -8.21
CA SER A 90 -2.94 -12.07 -7.89
C SER A 90 -3.67 -12.66 -9.10
N HIS A 91 -3.68 -11.96 -10.23
CA HIS A 91 -4.22 -12.49 -11.48
C HIS A 91 -3.33 -13.62 -12.04
N GLU A 92 -2.01 -13.54 -11.88
CA GLU A 92 -1.10 -14.61 -12.30
C GLU A 92 -1.28 -15.85 -11.44
N ALA A 93 -1.57 -15.68 -10.14
CA ALA A 93 -1.97 -16.78 -9.28
C ALA A 93 -3.31 -17.39 -9.72
N HIS A 94 -4.29 -16.55 -10.07
CA HIS A 94 -5.59 -17.01 -10.57
C HIS A 94 -5.48 -17.85 -11.84
N LYS A 95 -4.64 -17.45 -12.82
CA LYS A 95 -4.39 -18.23 -14.05
C LYS A 95 -3.86 -19.65 -13.75
N LYS A 96 -3.17 -19.83 -12.63
CA LYS A 96 -2.65 -21.12 -12.16
C LYS A 96 -3.63 -21.91 -11.29
N GLY A 97 -4.84 -21.38 -11.06
CA GLY A 97 -5.84 -21.99 -10.17
C GLY A 97 -5.62 -21.70 -8.68
N PHE A 98 -4.73 -20.77 -8.32
CA PHE A 98 -4.50 -20.39 -6.92
C PHE A 98 -5.38 -19.21 -6.49
N SER A 99 -5.68 -19.17 -5.19
CA SER A 99 -6.23 -17.97 -4.57
C SER A 99 -5.16 -16.88 -4.48
N ALA A 100 -5.60 -15.63 -4.31
CA ALA A 100 -4.67 -14.51 -4.15
C ALA A 100 -3.71 -14.68 -2.95
N ILE A 101 -4.14 -15.37 -1.88
CA ILE A 101 -3.30 -15.64 -0.71
C ILE A 101 -2.33 -16.79 -1.00
N LEU A 102 -2.80 -17.87 -1.60
CA LEU A 102 -1.94 -19.02 -1.91
C LEU A 102 -0.82 -18.64 -2.88
N GLY A 103 -1.14 -17.84 -3.91
CA GLY A 103 -0.12 -17.32 -4.82
C GLY A 103 0.91 -16.42 -4.14
N TRP A 104 0.51 -15.63 -3.13
CA TRP A 104 1.45 -14.84 -2.35
C TRP A 104 2.37 -15.72 -1.49
N LYS A 105 1.83 -16.75 -0.84
CA LYS A 105 2.61 -17.73 -0.07
C LYS A 105 3.60 -18.50 -0.94
N GLU A 106 3.17 -18.90 -2.14
CA GLU A 106 4.03 -19.54 -3.13
C GLU A 106 5.17 -18.61 -3.55
N TYR A 107 4.89 -17.33 -3.80
CA TYR A 107 5.91 -16.33 -4.11
C TYR A 107 6.96 -16.20 -3.00
N LEU A 108 6.53 -16.09 -1.74
CA LEU A 108 7.44 -16.01 -0.59
C LEU A 108 8.29 -17.27 -0.45
N SER A 109 7.70 -18.45 -0.64
CA SER A 109 8.41 -19.73 -0.51
C SER A 109 9.46 -19.97 -1.60
N ASN A 110 9.33 -19.32 -2.76
CA ASN A 110 10.27 -19.45 -3.87
C ASN A 110 11.36 -18.35 -3.88
N THR A 111 11.22 -17.32 -3.03
CA THR A 111 12.10 -16.14 -3.02
C THR A 111 12.93 -16.04 -1.74
N LEU A 112 12.45 -16.63 -0.64
CA LEU A 112 13.15 -16.80 0.64
C LEU A 112 13.71 -18.22 0.76
#